data_AF-A0A397EU18-F1
#
_entry.id   AF-A0A397EU18-F1
#
_cell.length_a   1.000
_cell.length_b   1.000
_cell.length_c   1.000
_cell.angle_alpha   90.00
_cell.angle_beta   90.00
_cell.angle_gamma   90.00
#
_symmetry.space_group_name_H-M   'P 1'
#
loop_
_entity.id
_entity.type
_entity.pdbx_description
1 polymer ?
#
loop_
_entity_poly.entity_id
_entity_poly.type
_entity_poly.pdbx_seq_one_letter_code
_entity_poly.pdbx_strand_id
1 'polypeptide(L)'
;MVQQFVRDRRETRTRTTAVEVMMYLKEMCVLDIDVDDKKQFAASYRTMQRFLKAQGYKRGRRKGYSTYHLSKAIVAGIPDCPTMASKVMALDIFTGGKSRAKEPKDYHGMFDHAYYVKWFGRLLDEMDASGVTKALIVLDNAKYHKCLPESTPTSGRRKSILLDACRLYGIQTTGKEFKSELWDMLASHIKAHIHPVIVEMAKHRGHCAIVKGEVGRQYTDMTKFADMKVRLEAAFANLKPNSIKGCV
;
A
#
# COMPACT_ATOMS: atom_id res chain seq x y z
N MET A 1 26.16 1.42 13.60
CA MET A 1 25.79 2.85 13.71
C MET A 1 25.01 3.35 12.48
N VAL A 2 25.63 3.54 11.31
CA VAL A 2 24.93 4.04 10.09
C VAL A 2 23.76 3.15 9.66
N GLN A 3 23.91 1.82 9.72
CA GLN A 3 22.82 0.89 9.39
C GLN A 3 21.60 1.07 10.29
N GLN A 4 21.80 1.26 11.60
CA GLN A 4 20.70 1.45 12.55
C GLN A 4 19.99 2.78 12.32
N PHE A 5 20.75 3.88 12.20
CA PHE A 5 20.22 5.19 11.85
C PHE A 5 19.38 5.18 10.56
N VAL A 6 19.85 4.47 9.52
CA VAL A 6 19.09 4.33 8.27
C VAL A 6 17.86 3.45 8.44
N ARG A 7 17.90 2.42 9.31
CA ARG A 7 16.73 1.57 9.62
C ARG A 7 15.64 2.36 10.35
N ASP A 8 15.98 3.10 11.40
CA ASP A 8 15.02 3.88 12.20
C ASP A 8 14.32 4.95 11.33
N ARG A 9 15.06 5.59 10.42
CA ARG A 9 14.48 6.55 9.48
C ARG A 9 13.62 5.89 8.40
N ARG A 10 13.90 4.65 8.01
CA ARG A 10 13.04 3.88 7.10
C ARG A 10 11.73 3.47 7.77
N GLU A 11 11.76 3.17 9.06
CA GLU A 11 10.58 2.83 9.85
C GLU A 11 9.52 3.95 9.81
N THR A 12 9.98 5.20 9.91
CA THR A 12 9.14 6.41 9.80
C THR A 12 8.93 6.90 8.37
N ARG A 13 9.40 6.16 7.35
CA ARG A 13 9.41 6.55 5.92
C ARG A 13 10.10 7.89 5.64
N THR A 14 10.98 8.30 6.54
CA THR A 14 11.76 9.52 6.37
C THR A 14 12.84 9.28 5.33
N ARG A 15 12.90 10.13 4.30
CA ARG A 15 13.98 10.07 3.32
C ARG A 15 15.31 10.35 4.04
N THR A 16 16.32 9.53 3.77
CA THR A 16 17.68 9.73 4.31
C THR A 16 18.66 9.99 3.18
N THR A 17 19.35 11.12 3.27
CA THR A 17 20.33 11.61 2.32
C THR A 17 21.75 11.38 2.85
N ALA A 18 22.75 11.41 1.96
CA ALA A 18 24.14 11.33 2.37
C ALA A 18 24.57 12.51 3.28
N VAL A 19 23.90 13.66 3.18
CA VAL A 19 24.13 14.80 4.10
C VAL A 19 23.66 14.45 5.50
N GLU A 20 22.45 13.90 5.65
CA GLU A 20 21.90 13.54 6.97
C GLU A 20 22.71 12.44 7.65
N VAL A 21 23.23 11.46 6.89
CA VAL A 21 24.16 10.46 7.45
C VAL A 21 25.47 11.13 7.91
N MET A 22 26.00 12.07 7.13
CA MET A 22 27.22 12.79 7.47
C MET A 22 27.06 13.64 8.74
N MET A 23 25.94 14.35 8.89
CA MET A 23 25.63 15.13 10.10
C MET A 23 25.43 14.24 11.32
N TYR A 24 24.74 13.10 11.16
CA TYR A 24 24.59 12.12 12.24
C TYR A 24 25.96 11.58 12.71
N LEU A 25 26.90 11.30 11.80
CA LEU A 25 28.24 10.87 12.20
C LEU A 25 29.04 11.97 12.91
N LYS A 26 28.81 13.24 12.57
CA LYS A 26 29.39 14.38 13.28
C LYS A 26 28.82 14.51 14.70
N GLU A 27 27.50 14.40 14.85
CA GLU A 27 26.80 14.44 16.15
C GLU A 27 27.25 13.31 17.07
N MET A 28 27.51 12.12 16.51
CA MET A 28 28.06 10.98 17.25
C MET A 28 29.57 11.07 17.50
N CYS A 29 30.21 12.20 17.16
CA CYS A 29 31.66 12.43 17.26
C CYS A 29 32.52 11.38 16.52
N VAL A 30 31.96 10.70 15.52
CA VAL A 30 32.65 9.71 14.69
C VAL A 30 33.30 10.37 13.47
N LEU A 31 32.77 11.52 13.03
CA LEU A 31 33.28 12.29 11.90
C LEU A 31 33.49 13.74 12.32
N ASP A 32 34.75 14.17 12.43
CA ASP A 32 35.05 15.58 12.66
C ASP A 32 35.17 16.34 11.34
N ILE A 33 34.23 17.25 11.12
CA ILE A 33 34.18 18.12 9.94
C ILE A 33 33.75 19.51 10.38
N ASP A 34 34.42 20.54 9.87
CA ASP A 34 33.90 21.89 9.88
C ASP A 34 32.79 21.99 8.83
N VAL A 35 31.58 22.37 9.27
CA VAL A 35 30.41 22.50 8.40
C VAL A 35 30.42 23.85 7.69
N ASP A 36 31.13 24.84 8.24
CA ASP A 36 31.24 26.19 7.70
C ASP A 36 32.33 26.27 6.61
N ASP A 37 33.32 25.38 6.64
CA ASP A 37 34.24 25.18 5.53
C ASP A 37 33.58 24.43 4.36
N LYS A 38 33.18 25.20 3.35
CA LYS A 38 32.57 24.70 2.11
C LYS A 38 33.43 23.67 1.37
N LYS A 39 34.76 23.79 1.41
CA LYS A 39 35.67 22.85 0.74
C LYS A 39 35.72 21.53 1.50
N GLN A 40 35.86 21.59 2.82
CA GLN A 40 35.88 20.40 3.67
C GLN A 40 34.54 19.67 3.62
N PHE A 41 33.42 20.40 3.74
CA PHE A 41 32.07 19.84 3.62
C PHE A 41 31.88 19.10 2.29
N ALA A 42 32.28 19.70 1.17
CA ALA A 42 32.15 19.09 -0.15
C ALA A 42 33.03 17.83 -0.32
N ALA A 43 34.24 17.83 0.25
CA ALA A 43 35.12 16.66 0.25
C ALA A 43 34.52 15.52 1.08
N SER A 44 34.10 15.80 2.31
CA SER A 44 33.47 14.85 3.21
C SER A 44 32.17 14.28 2.66
N TYR A 45 31.36 15.12 2.00
CA TYR A 45 30.15 14.67 1.32
C TYR A 45 30.44 13.63 0.22
N ARG A 46 31.45 13.87 -0.63
CA ARG A 46 31.85 12.92 -1.68
C ARG A 46 32.37 11.60 -1.08
N THR A 47 33.15 11.68 -0.01
CA THR A 47 33.62 10.50 0.73
C THR A 47 32.46 9.71 1.31
N MET A 48 31.48 10.39 1.91
CA MET A 48 30.26 9.76 2.44
C MET A 48 29.45 9.06 1.34
N GLN A 49 29.31 9.69 0.17
CA GLN A 49 28.65 9.05 -0.97
C GLN A 49 29.36 7.77 -1.42
N ARG A 50 30.69 7.77 -1.45
CA ARG A 50 31.50 6.59 -1.80
C ARG A 50 31.36 5.49 -0.75
N PHE A 51 31.45 5.84 0.54
CA PHE A 51 31.24 4.91 1.65
C PHE A 51 29.87 4.25 1.58
N LEU A 52 28.80 5.03 1.44
CA LEU A 52 27.44 4.50 1.36
C LEU A 52 27.25 3.58 0.15
N LYS A 53 27.84 3.92 -1.01
CA LYS A 53 27.82 3.06 -2.19
C LYS A 53 28.53 1.73 -1.94
N ALA A 54 29.70 1.76 -1.29
CA ALA A 54 30.46 0.56 -0.93
C ALA A 54 29.70 -0.33 0.07
N GLN A 55 28.90 0.28 0.95
CA GLN A 55 28.00 -0.42 1.88
C GLN A 55 26.69 -0.92 1.24
N GLY A 56 26.55 -0.82 -0.09
CA GLY A 56 25.39 -1.32 -0.83
C GLY A 56 24.19 -0.37 -0.87
N TYR A 57 24.30 0.85 -0.32
CA TYR A 57 23.22 1.83 -0.40
C TYR A 57 23.12 2.44 -1.80
N LYS A 58 21.91 2.42 -2.35
CA LYS A 58 21.62 2.99 -3.67
C LYS A 58 21.17 4.44 -3.54
N ARG A 59 21.72 5.31 -4.38
CA ARG A 59 21.27 6.70 -4.51
C ARG A 59 19.83 6.70 -5.05
N GLY A 60 18.91 7.38 -4.37
CA GLY A 60 17.55 7.58 -4.89
C GLY A 60 17.57 8.32 -6.23
N ARG A 61 16.71 7.91 -7.17
CA ARG A 61 16.53 8.65 -8.44
C ARG A 61 15.99 10.06 -8.17
N ARG A 62 16.36 11.02 -9.04
CA ARG A 62 15.75 12.36 -9.05
C ARG A 62 14.23 12.24 -9.20
N LYS A 63 13.48 13.24 -8.72
CA LYS A 63 12.02 13.30 -8.79
C LYS A 63 11.58 13.06 -10.24
N GLY A 64 10.91 11.93 -10.48
CA GLY A 64 10.51 11.44 -11.80
C GLY A 64 11.07 10.04 -12.09
N TYR A 65 10.21 9.04 -11.93
CA TYR A 65 10.41 7.62 -12.29
C TYR A 65 11.36 6.78 -11.43
N SER A 66 10.82 6.13 -10.40
CA SER A 66 11.26 4.79 -10.01
C SER A 66 10.19 3.80 -10.48
N THR A 67 10.32 3.28 -11.69
CA THR A 67 9.59 2.08 -12.12
C THR A 67 10.40 0.89 -11.65
N TYR A 68 9.86 0.13 -10.69
CA TYR A 68 10.36 -1.20 -10.41
C TYR A 68 9.99 -2.03 -11.63
N HIS A 69 10.93 -2.24 -12.55
CA HIS A 69 10.70 -3.09 -13.72
C HIS A 69 10.71 -4.55 -13.27
N LEU A 70 9.60 -5.00 -12.68
CA LEU A 70 9.32 -6.42 -12.55
C LEU A 70 8.92 -6.90 -13.95
N SER A 71 9.78 -7.70 -14.59
CA SER A 71 9.51 -8.25 -15.93
C SER A 71 8.37 -9.24 -15.94
N LYS A 72 8.05 -9.82 -14.77
CA LYS A 72 6.93 -10.72 -14.55
C LYS A 72 6.26 -10.39 -13.21
N ALA A 73 4.94 -10.32 -13.21
CA ALA A 73 4.13 -10.22 -11.99
C ALA A 73 3.06 -11.31 -12.03
N ILE A 74 2.70 -11.84 -10.87
CA ILE A 74 1.68 -12.88 -10.72
C ILE A 74 0.66 -12.40 -9.70
N VAL A 75 -0.61 -12.64 -9.99
CA VAL A 75 -1.70 -12.50 -9.03
C VAL A 75 -2.46 -13.83 -8.97
N ALA A 76 -2.75 -14.30 -7.75
CA ALA A 76 -3.51 -15.52 -7.52
C ALA A 76 -4.15 -15.51 -6.12
N GLY A 77 -5.31 -16.13 -5.99
CA GLY A 77 -5.89 -16.52 -4.71
C GLY A 77 -5.48 -17.96 -4.36
N ILE A 78 -5.17 -18.21 -3.09
CA ILE A 78 -4.89 -19.57 -2.59
C ILE A 78 -5.78 -19.79 -1.36
N PRO A 79 -6.93 -20.48 -1.48
CA PRO A 79 -7.67 -20.94 -0.32
C PRO A 79 -6.82 -21.88 0.53
N ASP A 80 -6.86 -21.66 1.84
CA ASP A 80 -6.33 -22.58 2.85
C ASP A 80 -7.52 -23.09 3.68
N CYS A 81 -7.76 -24.41 3.65
CA CYS A 81 -8.86 -25.05 4.35
C CYS A 81 -8.45 -26.47 4.76
N PRO A 82 -8.67 -26.92 6.01
CA PRO A 82 -8.27 -28.25 6.46
C PRO A 82 -8.90 -29.40 5.66
N THR A 83 -10.07 -29.16 5.07
CA THR A 83 -10.88 -30.16 4.37
C THR A 83 -10.77 -30.09 2.85
N MET A 84 -10.00 -29.13 2.31
CA MET A 84 -9.79 -29.00 0.86
C MET A 84 -8.29 -28.92 0.55
N ALA A 85 -7.85 -29.63 -0.48
CA ALA A 85 -6.50 -29.47 -0.98
C ALA A 85 -6.26 -28.03 -1.44
N SER A 86 -5.10 -27.45 -1.09
CA SER A 86 -4.73 -26.11 -1.53
C SER A 86 -4.76 -26.03 -3.06
N LYS A 87 -5.51 -25.07 -3.59
CA LYS A 87 -5.70 -24.84 -5.02
C LYS A 87 -5.29 -23.42 -5.36
N VAL A 88 -4.67 -23.20 -6.51
CA VAL A 88 -4.42 -21.84 -7.03
C VAL A 88 -5.66 -21.41 -7.83
N MET A 89 -6.18 -20.22 -7.54
CA MET A 89 -7.38 -19.65 -8.16
C MET A 89 -7.08 -18.29 -8.81
N ALA A 90 -7.80 -17.99 -9.90
CA ALA A 90 -7.68 -16.76 -10.67
C ALA A 90 -6.23 -16.39 -10.98
N LEU A 91 -5.43 -17.36 -11.44
CA LEU A 91 -4.05 -17.12 -11.80
C LEU A 91 -3.96 -16.21 -13.03
N ASP A 92 -3.30 -15.07 -12.90
CA ASP A 92 -2.93 -14.25 -14.05
C ASP A 92 -1.43 -13.91 -14.01
N ILE A 93 -0.78 -14.03 -15.17
CA ILE A 93 0.67 -13.87 -15.33
C ILE A 93 0.92 -12.71 -16.29
N PHE A 94 1.46 -11.63 -15.75
CA PHE A 94 1.85 -10.46 -16.52
C PHE A 94 3.25 -10.64 -17.06
N THR A 95 3.43 -10.30 -18.33
CA THR A 95 4.75 -10.17 -18.94
C THR A 95 4.95 -8.72 -19.37
N GLY A 96 5.91 -8.04 -18.74
CA GLY A 96 6.31 -6.69 -19.14
C GLY A 96 7.36 -6.78 -20.27
N GLY A 97 7.25 -5.94 -21.29
CA GLY A 97 8.14 -6.00 -22.46
C GLY A 97 8.32 -4.66 -23.17
N LYS A 98 9.47 -4.49 -23.86
CA LYS A 98 9.82 -3.31 -24.68
C LYS A 98 9.35 -3.44 -26.14
N SER A 99 8.37 -4.29 -26.42
CA SER A 99 8.04 -4.70 -27.79
C SER A 99 7.53 -3.54 -28.65
N ARG A 100 6.81 -2.58 -28.06
CA ARG A 100 6.29 -1.39 -28.76
C ARG A 100 6.37 -0.13 -27.91
N ALA A 101 6.64 1.01 -28.55
CA ALA A 101 6.81 2.32 -27.89
C ALA A 101 5.59 2.79 -27.06
N LYS A 102 4.41 2.16 -27.24
CA LYS A 102 3.14 2.49 -26.56
C LYS A 102 2.71 1.46 -25.48
N GLU A 103 3.47 0.39 -25.25
CA GLU A 103 3.10 -0.59 -24.21
C GLU A 103 3.49 -0.11 -22.80
N PRO A 104 2.68 -0.41 -21.76
CA PRO A 104 3.01 -0.11 -20.38
C PRO A 104 4.35 -0.74 -19.98
N LYS A 105 5.31 0.09 -19.57
CA LYS A 105 6.68 -0.35 -19.21
C LYS A 105 6.78 -1.05 -17.85
N ASP A 106 5.70 -1.05 -17.09
CA ASP A 106 5.62 -1.49 -15.70
C ASP A 106 4.24 -2.13 -15.48
N TYR A 107 4.20 -3.23 -14.73
CA TYR A 107 2.96 -3.93 -14.38
C TYR A 107 1.97 -2.98 -13.71
N HIS A 108 2.43 -1.96 -12.98
CA HIS A 108 1.57 -0.95 -12.37
C HIS A 108 0.68 -0.18 -13.37
N GLY A 109 1.06 -0.10 -14.65
CA GLY A 109 0.24 0.50 -15.70
C GLY A 109 -0.82 -0.44 -16.29
N MET A 110 -0.63 -1.76 -16.14
CA MET A 110 -1.58 -2.80 -16.55
C MET A 110 -2.47 -3.24 -15.38
N PHE A 111 -1.95 -3.15 -14.16
CA PHE A 111 -2.56 -3.58 -12.91
C PHE A 111 -3.20 -2.39 -12.20
N ASP A 112 -4.21 -1.80 -12.85
CA ASP A 112 -4.98 -0.69 -12.30
C ASP A 112 -6.21 -1.18 -11.52
N HIS A 113 -7.00 -0.23 -11.01
CA HIS A 113 -8.19 -0.57 -10.24
C HIS A 113 -9.26 -1.29 -11.07
N ALA A 114 -9.47 -0.88 -12.33
CA ALA A 114 -10.49 -1.47 -13.20
C ALA A 114 -10.12 -2.91 -13.56
N TYR A 115 -8.84 -3.16 -13.84
CA TYR A 115 -8.31 -4.50 -13.99
C TYR A 115 -8.53 -5.32 -12.72
N TYR A 116 -8.15 -4.78 -11.56
CA TYR A 116 -8.23 -5.51 -10.30
C TYR A 116 -9.65 -5.91 -9.93
N VAL A 117 -10.64 -5.03 -10.13
CA VAL A 117 -12.06 -5.34 -9.90
C VAL A 117 -12.52 -6.50 -10.77
N LYS A 118 -12.18 -6.50 -12.07
CA LYS A 118 -12.51 -7.62 -12.97
C LYS A 118 -11.83 -8.92 -12.54
N TRP A 119 -10.54 -8.85 -12.19
CA TRP A 119 -9.80 -9.99 -11.69
C TRP A 119 -10.39 -10.55 -10.38
N PHE A 120 -10.75 -9.68 -9.45
CA PHE A 120 -11.37 -10.05 -8.18
C PHE A 120 -12.74 -10.71 -8.40
N GLY A 121 -13.52 -10.24 -9.38
CA GLY A 121 -14.75 -10.92 -9.80
C GLY A 121 -14.51 -12.36 -10.24
N ARG A 122 -13.52 -12.60 -11.12
CA ARG A 122 -13.14 -13.96 -11.55
C ARG A 122 -12.72 -14.85 -10.37
N LEU A 123 -11.98 -14.30 -9.41
CA LEU A 123 -11.62 -15.03 -8.19
C LEU A 123 -12.86 -15.50 -7.43
N LEU A 124 -13.85 -14.62 -7.25
CA LEU A 124 -15.10 -14.96 -6.57
C LEU A 124 -15.91 -16.00 -7.35
N ASP A 125 -15.95 -15.90 -8.69
CA ASP A 125 -16.64 -16.87 -9.53
C ASP A 125 -15.99 -18.27 -9.45
N GLU A 126 -14.65 -18.34 -9.39
CA GLU A 126 -13.92 -19.61 -9.19
C GLU A 126 -14.10 -20.20 -7.78
N MET A 127 -14.23 -19.32 -6.76
CA MET A 127 -14.55 -19.71 -5.39
C MET A 127 -15.95 -20.33 -5.31
N ASP A 128 -16.96 -19.66 -5.89
CA ASP A 128 -18.34 -20.15 -5.99
C ASP A 128 -18.37 -21.52 -6.69
N ALA A 129 -17.70 -21.65 -7.85
CA ALA A 129 -17.63 -22.90 -8.61
C ALA A 129 -16.92 -24.03 -7.86
N SER A 130 -16.01 -23.70 -6.94
CA SER A 130 -15.29 -24.67 -6.10
C SER A 130 -15.99 -24.91 -4.75
N GLY A 131 -17.19 -24.35 -4.53
CA GLY A 131 -17.95 -24.51 -3.29
C GLY A 131 -17.34 -23.79 -2.07
N VAL A 132 -16.40 -22.88 -2.29
CA VAL A 132 -15.78 -22.10 -1.21
C VAL A 132 -16.80 -21.07 -0.75
N THR A 133 -17.19 -21.13 0.52
CA THR A 133 -18.14 -20.18 1.13
C THR A 133 -17.54 -19.61 2.42
N LYS A 134 -18.00 -18.43 2.87
CA LYS A 134 -17.55 -17.80 4.13
C LYS A 134 -16.04 -17.60 4.28
N ALA A 135 -15.32 -17.56 3.16
CA ALA A 135 -13.90 -17.30 3.13
C ALA A 135 -13.54 -15.92 3.66
N LEU A 136 -12.36 -15.86 4.27
CA LEU A 136 -11.70 -14.64 4.71
C LEU A 136 -10.56 -14.30 3.73
N ILE A 137 -10.79 -13.30 2.88
CA ILE A 137 -9.86 -12.88 1.83
C ILE A 137 -8.93 -11.81 2.40
N VAL A 138 -7.64 -12.09 2.40
CA VAL A 138 -6.64 -11.20 3.01
C VAL A 138 -5.78 -10.55 1.94
N LEU A 139 -5.87 -9.22 1.84
CA LEU A 139 -5.23 -8.45 0.79
C LEU A 139 -4.06 -7.65 1.35
N ASP A 140 -3.05 -7.35 0.54
CA ASP A 140 -1.96 -6.46 0.94
C ASP A 140 -2.38 -4.97 0.89
N ASN A 141 -1.50 -4.06 1.29
CA ASN A 141 -1.80 -2.63 1.40
C ASN A 141 -1.69 -1.87 0.06
N ALA A 142 -2.13 -2.46 -1.05
CA ALA A 142 -2.06 -1.82 -2.36
C ALA A 142 -3.17 -0.77 -2.57
N LYS A 143 -2.89 0.25 -3.41
CA LYS A 143 -3.82 1.37 -3.65
C LYS A 143 -5.14 0.89 -4.27
N TYR A 144 -5.07 -0.02 -5.23
CA TYR A 144 -6.24 -0.54 -5.96
C TYR A 144 -7.17 -1.40 -5.08
N HIS A 145 -6.71 -1.87 -3.89
CA HIS A 145 -7.56 -2.56 -2.92
C HIS A 145 -8.48 -1.64 -2.12
N LYS A 146 -8.19 -0.33 -2.12
CA LYS A 146 -8.86 0.67 -1.27
C LYS A 146 -9.75 1.64 -2.04
N CYS A 147 -9.87 1.43 -3.34
CA CYS A 147 -10.70 2.28 -4.19
C CYS A 147 -12.17 2.12 -3.79
N LEU A 148 -12.77 3.26 -3.45
CA LEU A 148 -14.18 3.39 -3.12
C LEU A 148 -15.01 3.49 -4.41
N PRO A 149 -16.34 3.29 -4.35
CA PRO A 149 -17.23 3.48 -5.49
C PRO A 149 -17.03 4.86 -6.15
N GLU A 150 -17.19 4.94 -7.47
CA GLU A 150 -16.98 6.18 -8.24
C GLU A 150 -17.90 7.33 -7.82
N SER A 151 -19.08 7.00 -7.28
CA SER A 151 -20.02 7.95 -6.68
C SER A 151 -19.49 8.62 -5.40
N THR A 152 -18.42 8.10 -4.80
CA THR A 152 -17.88 8.62 -3.54
C THR A 152 -17.21 9.97 -3.74
N PRO A 153 -17.62 11.02 -3.00
CA PRO A 153 -17.04 12.35 -3.17
C PRO A 153 -15.59 12.40 -2.68
N THR A 154 -14.82 13.36 -3.22
CA THR A 154 -13.43 13.62 -2.84
C THR A 154 -13.25 15.08 -2.42
N SER A 155 -12.23 15.35 -1.58
CA SER A 155 -11.94 16.70 -1.07
C SER A 155 -11.70 17.75 -2.17
N GLY A 156 -11.29 17.31 -3.36
CA GLY A 156 -11.06 18.18 -4.52
C GLY A 156 -12.34 18.79 -5.12
N ARG A 157 -13.52 18.26 -4.80
CA ARG A 157 -14.80 18.73 -5.39
C ARG A 157 -15.20 20.13 -4.90
N ARG A 158 -16.10 20.80 -5.63
CA ARG A 158 -16.61 22.14 -5.27
C ARG A 158 -17.50 22.06 -4.03
N LYS A 159 -17.61 23.16 -3.27
CA LYS A 159 -18.43 23.23 -2.04
C LYS A 159 -19.88 22.79 -2.27
N SER A 160 -20.48 23.21 -3.39
CA SER A 160 -21.84 22.79 -3.76
C SER A 160 -21.98 21.27 -3.89
N ILE A 161 -21.04 20.61 -4.55
CA ILE A 161 -21.02 19.15 -4.71
C ILE A 161 -20.88 18.45 -3.35
N LEU A 162 -20.09 19.00 -2.43
CA LEU A 162 -19.97 18.44 -1.08
C LEU A 162 -21.29 18.60 -0.30
N LEU A 163 -21.98 19.73 -0.43
CA LEU A 163 -23.31 19.93 0.17
C LEU A 163 -24.33 18.94 -0.41
N ASP A 164 -24.32 18.73 -1.73
CA ASP A 164 -25.17 17.73 -2.39
C ASP A 164 -24.90 16.32 -1.86
N ALA A 165 -23.62 15.96 -1.70
CA ALA A 165 -23.23 14.68 -1.13
C ALA A 165 -23.65 14.54 0.34
N CYS A 166 -23.50 15.59 1.16
CA CYS A 166 -23.99 15.60 2.53
C CYS A 166 -25.50 15.33 2.58
N ARG A 167 -26.27 16.01 1.72
CA ARG A 167 -27.72 15.78 1.60
C ARG A 167 -28.04 14.35 1.20
N LEU A 168 -27.33 13.82 0.20
CA LEU A 168 -27.51 12.45 -0.26
C LEU A 168 -27.22 11.41 0.84
N TYR A 169 -26.22 11.65 1.68
CA TYR A 169 -25.85 10.79 2.80
C TYR A 169 -26.64 11.07 4.09
N GLY A 170 -27.61 12.00 4.06
CA GLY A 170 -28.39 12.38 5.23
C GLY A 170 -27.59 13.09 6.33
N ILE A 171 -26.43 13.68 6.00
CA ILE A 171 -25.61 14.46 6.91
C ILE A 171 -26.25 15.84 7.07
N GLN A 172 -26.59 16.21 8.30
CA GLN A 172 -27.17 17.52 8.58
C GLN A 172 -26.12 18.62 8.41
N THR A 173 -26.46 19.64 7.62
CA THR A 173 -25.63 20.83 7.39
C THR A 173 -26.48 22.08 7.49
N THR A 174 -25.95 23.14 8.10
CA THR A 174 -26.56 24.48 8.21
C THR A 174 -26.38 25.33 6.96
N GLY A 175 -25.51 24.90 6.03
CA GLY A 175 -25.17 25.60 4.79
C GLY A 175 -24.11 26.70 4.95
N LYS A 176 -23.77 27.05 6.19
CA LYS A 176 -22.76 28.05 6.53
C LYS A 176 -21.35 27.46 6.65
N GLU A 177 -21.24 26.15 6.73
CA GLU A 177 -19.98 25.44 6.94
C GLU A 177 -18.96 25.76 5.85
N PHE A 178 -17.69 25.86 6.23
CA PHE A 178 -16.60 25.95 5.26
C PHE A 178 -16.42 24.63 4.50
N LYS A 179 -15.75 24.70 3.35
CA LYS A 179 -15.49 23.51 2.51
C LYS A 179 -14.74 22.41 3.30
N SER A 180 -13.80 22.80 4.16
CA SER A 180 -13.05 21.87 5.02
C SER A 180 -13.96 21.14 6.00
N GLU A 181 -14.85 21.86 6.69
CA GLU A 181 -15.78 21.28 7.66
C GLU A 181 -16.74 20.29 6.99
N LEU A 182 -17.28 20.64 5.82
CA LEU A 182 -18.09 19.72 5.01
C LEU A 182 -17.32 18.46 4.64
N TRP A 183 -16.05 18.62 4.25
CA TRP A 183 -15.20 17.47 3.94
C TRP A 183 -14.91 16.61 5.16
N ASP A 184 -14.68 17.19 6.33
CA ASP A 184 -14.40 16.43 7.56
C ASP A 184 -15.62 15.58 7.99
N MET A 185 -16.83 16.14 7.87
CA MET A 185 -18.07 15.41 8.08
C MET A 185 -18.23 14.26 7.08
N LEU A 186 -18.05 14.55 5.78
CA LEU A 186 -18.11 13.53 4.73
C LEU A 186 -17.05 12.44 4.91
N ALA A 187 -15.81 12.80 5.18
CA ALA A 187 -14.71 11.86 5.37
C ALA A 187 -14.98 10.92 6.55
N SER A 188 -15.57 11.45 7.62
CA SER A 188 -15.99 10.65 8.79
C SER A 188 -17.11 9.67 8.41
N HIS A 189 -18.13 10.13 7.69
CA HIS A 189 -19.22 9.27 7.20
C HIS A 189 -18.71 8.20 6.22
N ILE A 190 -17.91 8.60 5.23
CA ILE A 190 -17.30 7.70 4.23
C ILE A 190 -16.50 6.60 4.93
N LYS A 191 -15.66 6.96 5.90
CA LYS A 191 -14.86 5.99 6.66
C LYS A 191 -15.72 4.99 7.45
N ALA A 192 -16.88 5.41 7.92
CA ALA A 192 -17.76 4.58 8.75
C ALA A 192 -18.72 3.70 7.92
N HIS A 193 -19.12 4.14 6.74
CA HIS A 193 -20.25 3.54 6.01
C HIS A 193 -19.93 3.09 4.59
N ILE A 194 -18.83 3.55 3.99
CA ILE A 194 -18.48 3.22 2.60
C ILE A 194 -17.25 2.33 2.57
N HIS A 195 -17.41 1.12 2.06
CA HIS A 195 -16.33 0.17 1.92
C HIS A 195 -15.72 0.22 0.50
N PRO A 196 -14.47 -0.24 0.34
CA PRO A 196 -13.89 -0.43 -0.98
C PRO A 196 -14.74 -1.36 -1.86
N VAL A 197 -14.72 -1.13 -3.18
CA VAL A 197 -15.55 -1.88 -4.14
C VAL A 197 -15.40 -3.39 -3.98
N ILE A 198 -14.16 -3.87 -3.86
CA ILE A 198 -13.87 -5.31 -3.73
C ILE A 198 -14.33 -5.90 -2.40
N VAL A 199 -14.44 -5.08 -1.35
CA VAL A 199 -14.94 -5.54 -0.04
C VAL A 199 -16.45 -5.80 -0.14
N GLU A 200 -17.19 -4.89 -0.79
CA GLU A 200 -18.62 -5.12 -1.08
C GLU A 200 -18.82 -6.31 -2.02
N MET A 201 -17.97 -6.48 -3.05
CA MET A 201 -18.03 -7.65 -3.93
C MET A 201 -17.88 -8.97 -3.16
N ALA A 202 -16.90 -9.05 -2.26
CA ALA A 202 -16.72 -10.24 -1.41
C ALA A 202 -17.93 -10.45 -0.49
N LYS A 203 -18.42 -9.37 0.14
CA LYS A 203 -19.57 -9.42 1.05
C LYS A 203 -20.85 -9.92 0.37
N HIS A 204 -21.14 -9.45 -0.85
CA HIS A 204 -22.28 -9.91 -1.64
C HIS A 204 -22.23 -11.41 -1.97
N ARG A 205 -21.03 -12.00 -2.01
CA ARG A 205 -20.80 -13.43 -2.20
C ARG A 205 -20.68 -14.21 -0.87
N GLY A 206 -20.96 -13.55 0.26
CA GLY A 206 -20.87 -14.18 1.59
C GLY A 206 -19.43 -14.39 2.08
N HIS A 207 -18.48 -13.58 1.61
CA HIS A 207 -17.09 -13.58 2.05
C HIS A 207 -16.73 -12.29 2.79
N CYS A 208 -15.68 -12.32 3.62
CA CYS A 208 -15.13 -11.14 4.26
C CYS A 208 -13.78 -10.81 3.60
N ALA A 209 -13.60 -9.58 3.12
CA ALA A 209 -12.31 -9.13 2.57
C ALA A 209 -11.68 -8.08 3.48
N ILE A 210 -10.44 -8.33 3.92
CA ILE A 210 -9.69 -7.45 4.80
C ILE A 210 -8.39 -7.04 4.11
N VAL A 211 -8.22 -5.73 3.91
CA VAL A 211 -6.96 -5.15 3.47
C VAL A 211 -6.02 -5.08 4.67
N LYS A 212 -4.96 -5.91 4.68
CA LYS A 212 -3.89 -5.86 5.68
C LYS A 212 -3.34 -4.44 5.73
N GLY A 213 -3.70 -3.72 6.79
CA GLY A 213 -3.09 -2.43 7.09
C GLY A 213 -1.59 -2.60 7.38
N GLU A 214 -1.24 -2.90 8.62
CA GLU A 214 0.15 -2.89 9.08
C GLU A 214 0.93 -4.17 8.77
N VAL A 215 0.24 -5.29 8.59
CA VAL A 215 0.84 -6.63 8.40
C VAL A 215 1.67 -6.75 7.11
N GLY A 216 1.27 -6.03 6.04
CA GLY A 216 1.99 -6.03 4.77
C GLY A 216 3.37 -5.35 4.80
N ARG A 217 3.69 -4.58 5.85
CA ARG A 217 4.94 -3.81 5.94
C ARG A 217 6.16 -4.62 6.39
N GLN A 218 5.98 -5.89 6.79
CA GLN A 218 7.05 -6.74 7.32
C GLN A 218 7.67 -7.70 6.28
N TYR A 219 7.24 -7.62 5.02
CA TYR A 219 7.76 -8.50 3.97
C TYR A 219 9.10 -7.96 3.45
N THR A 220 10.11 -8.83 3.46
CA THR A 220 11.42 -8.62 2.85
C THR A 220 11.64 -9.65 1.75
N ASP A 221 12.64 -9.44 0.89
CA ASP A 221 13.03 -10.36 -0.19
C ASP A 221 13.37 -11.79 0.29
N MET A 222 13.58 -11.97 1.60
CA MET A 222 13.90 -13.26 2.23
C MET A 222 12.68 -13.97 2.82
N THR A 223 11.49 -13.37 2.76
CA THR A 223 10.28 -13.93 3.40
C THR A 223 9.70 -15.07 2.55
N LYS A 224 9.64 -16.28 3.10
CA LYS A 224 9.03 -17.44 2.43
C LYS A 224 7.54 -17.55 2.75
N PHE A 225 6.80 -18.35 1.97
CA PHE A 225 5.37 -18.57 2.19
C PHE A 225 5.02 -19.09 3.60
N ALA A 226 5.85 -19.98 4.16
CA ALA A 226 5.67 -20.46 5.53
C ALA A 226 5.76 -19.32 6.56
N ASP A 227 6.71 -18.39 6.39
CA ASP A 227 6.85 -17.21 7.24
C ASP A 227 5.64 -16.28 7.10
N MET A 228 5.08 -16.17 5.88
CA MET A 228 3.86 -15.39 5.64
C MET A 228 2.66 -15.98 6.38
N LYS A 229 2.50 -17.31 6.38
CA LYS A 229 1.41 -18.01 7.08
C LYS A 229 1.48 -17.80 8.59
N VAL A 230 2.64 -18.01 9.20
CA VAL A 230 2.82 -17.81 10.66
C VAL A 230 2.54 -16.36 11.05
N ARG A 231 3.01 -15.38 10.28
CA ARG A 231 2.77 -13.95 10.56
C ARG A 231 1.31 -13.54 10.33
N LEU A 232 0.65 -14.17 9.35
CA LEU A 232 -0.78 -14.01 9.11
C LEU A 232 -1.58 -14.50 10.31
N GLU A 233 -1.31 -15.72 10.78
CA GLU A 233 -1.94 -16.33 11.96
C GLU A 233 -1.73 -15.46 13.21
N ALA A 234 -0.50 -14.97 13.43
CA ALA A 234 -0.20 -14.05 14.54
C ALA A 234 -0.93 -12.70 14.41
N ALA A 235 -1.03 -12.14 13.20
CA ALA A 235 -1.79 -10.91 12.96
C ALA A 235 -3.30 -11.13 13.16
N PHE A 236 -3.79 -12.31 12.80
CA PHE A 236 -5.18 -12.72 12.99
C PHE A 236 -5.54 -12.82 14.47
N ALA A 237 -4.69 -13.44 15.28
CA ALA A 237 -4.87 -13.53 16.74
C ALA A 237 -4.97 -12.13 17.41
N ASN A 238 -4.40 -11.11 16.77
CA ASN A 238 -4.37 -9.73 17.27
C ASN A 238 -5.38 -8.80 16.57
N LEU A 239 -6.26 -9.33 15.70
CA LEU A 239 -7.31 -8.50 15.08
C LEU A 239 -8.27 -8.00 16.17
N LYS A 240 -8.39 -6.68 16.27
CA LYS A 240 -9.36 -6.05 17.16
C LYS A 240 -10.77 -6.37 16.67
N PRO A 241 -11.76 -6.59 17.58
CA PRO A 241 -13.15 -6.85 17.21
C PRO A 241 -13.73 -5.82 16.23
N ASN A 242 -13.28 -4.57 16.34
CA ASN A 242 -13.65 -3.44 15.50
C ASN A 242 -13.27 -3.64 14.03
N SER A 243 -12.23 -4.44 13.75
CA SER A 243 -11.76 -4.81 12.41
C SER A 243 -12.55 -5.97 11.79
N ILE A 244 -13.40 -6.64 12.59
CA ILE A 244 -14.28 -7.76 12.20
C ILE A 244 -15.76 -7.33 12.27
N LYS A 245 -16.03 -6.11 12.77
CA LYS A 245 -17.39 -5.59 12.97
C LYS A 245 -18.11 -5.47 11.61
N GLY A 246 -19.06 -6.38 11.36
CA GLY A 246 -19.80 -6.50 10.10
C GLY A 246 -19.48 -7.74 9.26
N CYS A 247 -18.57 -8.62 9.70
CA CYS A 247 -18.26 -9.91 9.07
C CYS A 247 -18.96 -11.13 9.73
N VAL A 248 -19.96 -10.91 10.58
CA VAL A 248 -20.84 -11.96 11.15
C VAL A 248 -22.29 -11.52 10.97
#